data_AF-A0A645BHJ3-F1
#
_entry.id   AF-A0A645BHJ3-F1
#
_cell.length_a   1.000
_cell.length_b   1.000
_cell.length_c   1.000
_cell.angle_alpha   90.00
_cell.angle_beta   90.00
_cell.angle_gamma   90.00
#
_symmetry.space_group_name_H-M   'P 1'
#
loop_
_entity.id
_entity.type
_entity.pdbx_description
1 polymer ?
#
loop_
_entity_poly.entity_id
_entity_poly.type
_entity_poly.pdbx_seq_one_letter_code
_entity_poly.pdbx_strand_id
1 'polypeptide(L)' 'MEQSPVVVLYYDMAVRFISNRIKGLKPNAMNLLNLKEVVKE' A
#
# COMPACT_ATOMS: atom_id res chain seq x y z
N MET A 1 18.56 21.89 21.90
CA MET A 1 17.14 21.48 22.02
C MET A 1 16.66 21.19 20.61
N GLU A 2 16.70 19.93 20.16
CA GLU A 2 16.05 19.55 18.90
C GLU A 2 14.55 19.39 19.17
N GLN A 3 13.80 20.48 19.02
CA GLN A 3 12.34 20.40 19.02
C GLN A 3 11.91 19.89 17.65
N SER A 4 11.52 18.62 17.58
CA SER A 4 10.79 18.12 16.41
C SER A 4 9.42 18.81 16.37
N PRO A 5 9.02 19.42 15.23
CA PRO A 5 7.73 20.10 15.11
C PRO A 5 6.53 19.14 15.21
N VAL A 6 6.78 17.82 15.11
CA VAL A 6 5.75 16.79 15.13
C VAL A 6 6.22 15.57 15.91
N VAL A 7 5.30 14.96 16.66
CA VAL A 7 5.48 13.66 17.30
C VAL A 7 4.84 12.59 16.42
N VAL A 8 5.63 11.66 15.89
CA VAL A 8 5.12 10.53 15.10
C VAL A 8 4.44 9.55 16.05
N LEU A 9 3.15 9.29 15.83
CA LEU A 9 2.38 8.36 16.65
C LEU A 9 2.42 6.95 16.06
N TYR A 10 2.10 6.80 14.78
CA TYR A 10 2.04 5.52 14.08
C TYR A 10 2.35 5.67 12.59
N TYR A 11 2.77 4.57 11.99
CA TYR A 11 2.86 4.42 10.54
C TYR A 11 1.61 3.69 10.03
N ASP A 12 1.20 4.00 8.80
CA ASP A 12 0.08 3.33 8.16
C ASP A 12 0.47 1.92 7.70
N MET A 13 -0.50 1.01 7.75
CA MET A 13 -0.38 -0.33 7.18
C MET A 13 -1.47 -0.52 6.15
N ALA A 14 -1.07 -0.79 4.91
CA ALA A 14 -2.00 -1.07 3.83
C ALA A 14 -2.46 -2.53 3.88
N VAL A 15 -3.75 -2.76 4.14
CA VAL A 15 -4.38 -4.07 4.00
C VAL A 15 -5.19 -4.09 2.71
N ARG A 16 -5.01 -5.14 1.88
CA ARG A 16 -5.65 -5.22 0.57
C ARG A 16 -6.40 -6.54 0.40
N PHE A 17 -7.71 -6.45 0.30
CA PHE A 17 -8.58 -7.57 -0.03
C PHE A 17 -8.83 -7.58 -1.54
N ILE A 18 -8.57 -8.72 -2.18
CA ILE A 18 -8.71 -8.88 -3.63
C ILE A 18 -9.51 -10.14 -3.93
N SER A 19 -10.24 -10.14 -5.05
CA SER A 19 -10.89 -11.36 -5.53
C SER A 19 -9.84 -12.39 -5.93
N ASN A 20 -10.08 -13.67 -5.62
CA ASN A 20 -9.19 -14.78 -5.99
C ASN A 20 -8.97 -14.91 -7.52
N ARG A 21 -9.83 -14.29 -8.34
CA ARG A 21 -9.69 -14.22 -9.81
C ARG A 21 -8.71 -13.16 -10.30
N ILE A 22 -8.28 -12.24 -9.42
CA ILE A 22 -7.32 -11.19 -9.76
C ILE A 22 -5.91 -11.70 -9.49
N LYS A 23 -5.06 -11.69 -10.51
CA LYS A 23 -3.64 -12.05 -10.41
C LYS A 23 -2.77 -10.84 -10.75
N GLY A 24 -1.55 -10.84 -10.24
CA GLY A 24 -0.55 -9.79 -10.54
C GLY A 24 -0.72 -8.47 -9.79
N LEU A 25 -1.78 -8.28 -8.99
CA LEU A 25 -1.95 -7.06 -8.17
C LEU A 25 -1.09 -7.13 -6.90
N LYS A 26 0.10 -6.53 -6.95
CA LYS A 26 1.07 -6.48 -5.84
C LYS A 26 0.97 -5.18 -5.03
N PRO A 27 1.25 -5.20 -3.72
CA PRO A 27 1.44 -3.97 -2.93
C PRO A 27 2.69 -3.22 -3.40
N ASN A 28 2.74 -1.91 -3.15
CA ASN A 28 3.93 -1.10 -3.34
C ASN A 28 4.11 -0.15 -2.15
N ALA A 29 5.33 0.33 -1.93
CA ALA A 29 5.69 1.17 -0.79
C ALA A 29 4.89 2.48 -0.72
N MET A 30 4.42 2.98 -1.86
CA MET A 30 3.60 4.18 -1.96
C MET A 30 2.09 3.90 -1.80
N ASN A 31 1.72 2.62 -1.61
CA ASN A 31 0.34 2.13 -1.58
C ASN A 31 -0.53 2.57 -2.78
N LEU A 32 0.09 2.77 -3.95
CA LEU A 32 -0.62 3.21 -5.16
C LEU A 32 -1.35 2.06 -5.86
N LEU A 33 -2.33 2.38 -6.70
CA LEU A 33 -2.94 1.42 -7.61
C LEU A 33 -2.07 1.28 -8.87
N ASN A 34 -1.43 0.13 -9.04
CA ASN A 34 -0.66 -0.20 -10.23
C ASN A 34 -1.26 -1.43 -10.92
N LEU A 35 -1.68 -1.27 -12.18
CA LEU A 35 -2.38 -2.29 -12.96
C LEU A 35 -1.55 -2.89 -14.11
N LYS A 36 -0.28 -2.50 -14.26
CA LYS A 36 0.54 -2.88 -15.43
C LYS A 36 0.68 -4.40 -15.63
N GLU A 37 0.67 -5.17 -14.54
CA GLU A 37 0.80 -6.63 -14.54
C GLU A 37 -0.50 -7.34 -14.14
N VAL A 38 -1.61 -6.60 -14.00
CA VAL A 38 -2.84 -7.14 -13.41
C VAL A 38 -3.69 -7.80 -14.48
N VAL A 39 -4.14 -9.02 -14.19
CA VAL A 39 -5.02 -9.79 -15.06
C VAL A 39 -6.17 -10.38 -14.25
N LYS A 40 -7.29 -10.63 -14.94
CA LYS A 40 -8.47 -11.29 -14.40
C LYS A 40 -8.70 -12.60 -15.15
N GLU A 41 -8.83 -13.68 -14.39
CA GLU A 41 -9.30 -14.98 -14.88
C GLU A 41 -10.80 -14.97 -15.20
#